data_AF-A0A2E7CLF0-F1
#
_entry.id   AF-A0A2E7CLF0-F1
#
_cell.length_a   1.000
_cell.length_b   1.000
_cell.length_c   1.000
_cell.angle_alpha   90.00
_cell.angle_beta   90.00
_cell.angle_gamma   90.00
#
_symmetry.space_group_name_H-M   'P 1'
#
loop_
_entity.id
_entity.type
_entity.pdbx_description
1 polymer ?
#
loop_
_entity_poly.entity_id
_entity_poly.type
_entity_poly.pdbx_seq_one_letter_code
_entity_poly.pdbx_strand_id
1 'polypeptide(L)'
;MIFFLLSQNSAFALGECSTPYANVMLRNRLSAANEALEAGDLQSMHNHLESINLSLSCLIQPLDTMLAVKYHMLMGAESWLNQQTDASSNHFAAVKQLYPTSEIPAKWLPDDEQLRAFFEDVVPSEEIKTHSPPENATYYFDGQPNNEQPLYRPSLYQFVIDDRALQTVLISPGALLPNTPGPLSKTEATSILSEDEMDASLSSGNPNETLGAGEQPNESRFSFKPTISGPPFSNNIYITSGLVLGAMSLSRAKIARSATKKYNDNTAVETEKQLELLGELETVRTQSMWLSTVYGLAGLGLSTYGILQWEW
;
A
#
# COMPACT_ATOMS: atom_id res chain seq x y z
N MET A 1 14.46 37.14 32.86
CA MET A 1 14.65 36.21 31.73
C MET A 1 13.34 35.43 31.59
N ILE A 2 12.43 35.89 30.72
CA ILE A 2 11.07 35.35 30.59
C ILE A 2 11.09 34.35 29.42
N PHE A 3 10.90 33.07 29.73
CA PHE A 3 10.72 32.00 28.75
C PHE A 3 9.30 32.11 28.17
N PHE A 4 9.17 32.65 26.96
CA PHE A 4 7.93 32.56 26.17
C PHE A 4 7.81 31.13 25.64
N LEU A 5 7.02 30.30 26.33
CA LEU A 5 6.52 29.04 25.81
C LEU A 5 5.46 29.35 24.75
N LEU A 6 5.88 29.44 23.49
CA LEU A 6 4.98 29.41 22.33
C LEU A 6 4.37 28.01 22.25
N SER A 7 3.18 27.85 22.84
CA SER A 7 2.29 26.72 22.61
C SER A 7 1.82 26.76 21.16
N GLN A 8 2.56 26.07 20.29
CA GLN A 8 2.08 25.73 18.96
C GLN A 8 0.95 24.70 19.11
N ASN A 9 -0.27 25.21 19.30
CA ASN A 9 -1.46 24.43 19.06
C ASN A 9 -1.54 24.20 17.55
N SER A 10 -0.90 23.14 17.09
CA SER A 10 -1.19 22.56 15.78
C SER A 10 -2.60 22.01 15.87
N ALA A 11 -3.60 22.87 15.61
CA ALA A 11 -4.90 22.40 15.22
C ALA A 11 -4.67 21.52 13.99
N PHE A 12 -4.89 20.21 14.13
CA PHE A 12 -4.97 19.32 12.99
C PHE A 12 -6.18 19.79 12.18
N ALA A 13 -5.93 20.68 11.23
CA ALA A 13 -6.91 20.97 10.21
C ALA A 13 -7.28 19.63 9.59
N LEU A 14 -8.57 19.28 9.61
CA LEU A 14 -9.10 18.38 8.60
C LEU A 14 -8.53 18.90 7.29
N GLY A 15 -7.65 18.11 6.66
CA GLY A 15 -6.85 18.59 5.54
C GLY A 15 -7.79 19.25 4.56
N GLU A 16 -7.73 20.58 4.45
CA GLU A 16 -8.60 21.34 3.57
C GLU A 16 -8.22 20.92 2.15
N CYS A 17 -8.92 19.91 1.67
CA CYS A 17 -8.73 19.41 0.33
C CYS A 17 -9.24 20.50 -0.60
N SER A 18 -8.31 21.30 -1.12
CA SER A 18 -8.60 22.35 -2.09
C SER A 18 -9.34 21.83 -3.31
N THR A 19 -9.18 20.54 -3.61
CA THR A 19 -9.91 19.83 -4.66
C THR A 19 -10.48 18.53 -4.10
N PRO A 20 -11.81 18.34 -4.10
CA PRO A 20 -12.41 17.07 -3.70
C PRO A 20 -12.00 15.94 -4.65
N TYR A 21 -11.73 14.76 -4.10
CA TYR A 21 -11.32 13.59 -4.87
C TYR A 21 -12.49 12.62 -5.00
N ALA A 22 -13.00 12.43 -6.21
CA ALA A 22 -14.14 11.55 -6.47
C ALA A 22 -13.68 10.11 -6.78
N ASN A 23 -14.54 9.12 -6.57
CA ASN A 23 -14.22 7.71 -6.84
C ASN A 23 -13.86 7.46 -8.32
N VAL A 24 -14.40 8.25 -9.26
CA VAL A 24 -14.03 8.16 -10.67
C VAL A 24 -12.56 8.54 -10.91
N MET A 25 -12.04 9.53 -10.17
CA MET A 25 -10.64 9.94 -10.27
C MET A 25 -9.72 8.85 -9.70
N LEU A 26 -10.09 8.31 -8.53
CA LEU A 26 -9.39 7.16 -7.93
C LEU A 26 -9.35 5.97 -8.89
N ARG A 27 -10.49 5.60 -9.49
CA ARG A 27 -10.59 4.52 -10.46
C ARG A 27 -9.65 4.73 -11.65
N ASN A 28 -9.64 5.94 -12.21
CA ASN A 28 -8.79 6.26 -13.36
C ASN A 28 -7.30 6.16 -13.00
N ARG A 29 -6.90 6.63 -11.80
CA ARG A 29 -5.52 6.49 -11.33
C ARG A 29 -5.12 5.06 -11.06
N LEU A 30 -6.00 4.25 -10.46
CA LEU A 30 -5.76 2.81 -10.28
C LEU A 30 -5.64 2.08 -11.63
N SER A 31 -6.45 2.45 -12.64
CA SER A 31 -6.31 1.91 -14.01
C SER A 31 -4.95 2.26 -14.60
N ALA A 32 -4.52 3.52 -14.48
CA ALA A 32 -3.21 3.96 -14.99
C ALA A 32 -2.05 3.25 -14.29
N ALA A 33 -2.13 3.02 -12.97
CA ALA A 33 -1.15 2.22 -12.24
C ALA A 33 -1.10 0.76 -12.72
N ASN A 34 -2.26 0.15 -12.94
CA ASN A 34 -2.37 -1.20 -13.50
C ASN A 34 -1.78 -1.29 -14.91
N GLU A 35 -2.11 -0.34 -15.79
CA GLU A 35 -1.58 -0.27 -17.16
C GLU A 35 -0.05 -0.10 -17.16
N ALA A 36 0.49 0.73 -16.26
CA ALA A 36 1.94 0.88 -16.10
C ALA A 36 2.61 -0.42 -15.63
N LEU A 37 2.00 -1.15 -14.68
CA LEU A 37 2.50 -2.46 -14.24
C LEU A 37 2.47 -3.50 -15.38
N GLU A 38 1.38 -3.58 -16.14
CA GLU A 38 1.26 -4.45 -17.32
C GLU A 38 2.32 -4.14 -18.38
N ALA A 39 2.72 -2.86 -18.52
CA ALA A 39 3.75 -2.41 -19.44
C ALA A 39 5.19 -2.58 -18.90
N GLY A 40 5.36 -3.00 -17.64
CA GLY A 40 6.66 -3.06 -16.97
C GLY A 40 7.25 -1.69 -16.61
N ASP A 41 6.47 -0.61 -16.68
CA ASP A 41 6.87 0.74 -16.28
C ASP A 41 6.65 0.93 -14.77
N LEU A 42 7.56 0.35 -13.99
CA LEU A 42 7.47 0.33 -12.53
C LEU A 42 7.55 1.74 -11.92
N GLN A 43 8.26 2.67 -12.56
CA GLN A 43 8.34 4.06 -12.08
C GLN A 43 7.01 4.78 -12.26
N SER A 44 6.35 4.65 -13.41
CA SER A 44 5.02 5.25 -13.61
C SER A 44 3.97 4.62 -12.69
N MET A 45 4.03 3.30 -12.46
CA MET A 45 3.18 2.63 -11.48
C MET A 45 3.36 3.26 -10.09
N HIS A 46 4.61 3.36 -9.61
CA HIS A 46 4.93 3.95 -8.31
C HIS A 46 4.39 5.39 -8.18
N ASN A 47 4.64 6.24 -9.18
CA ASN A 47 4.17 7.63 -9.18
C ASN A 47 2.63 7.72 -9.10
N HIS A 48 1.91 6.80 -9.74
CA HIS A 48 0.45 6.74 -9.64
C HIS A 48 -0.03 6.31 -8.25
N LEU A 49 0.62 5.31 -7.65
CA LEU A 49 0.28 4.85 -6.29
C LEU A 49 0.60 5.92 -5.23
N GLU A 50 1.74 6.59 -5.34
CA GLU A 50 2.09 7.73 -4.48
C GLU A 50 1.04 8.84 -4.61
N SER A 51 0.67 9.22 -5.84
CA SER A 51 -0.37 10.22 -6.08
C SER A 51 -1.73 9.82 -5.49
N ILE A 52 -2.09 8.54 -5.56
CA ILE A 52 -3.31 8.01 -4.91
C ILE A 52 -3.20 8.19 -3.40
N ASN A 53 -2.11 7.76 -2.78
CA ASN A 53 -1.91 7.85 -1.32
C ASN A 53 -2.02 9.27 -0.79
N LEU A 54 -1.44 10.24 -1.52
CA LEU A 54 -1.55 11.66 -1.18
C LEU A 54 -2.99 12.21 -1.32
N SER A 55 -3.82 11.60 -2.17
CA SER A 55 -5.19 12.04 -2.46
C SER A 55 -6.26 11.29 -1.68
N LEU A 56 -5.92 10.18 -0.99
CA LEU A 56 -6.88 9.34 -0.27
C LEU A 56 -7.66 10.15 0.76
N SER A 57 -6.99 11.02 1.53
CA SER A 57 -7.64 11.87 2.54
C SER A 57 -8.68 12.84 1.96
N CYS A 58 -8.64 13.08 0.65
CA CYS A 58 -9.55 13.95 -0.06
C CYS A 58 -10.74 13.23 -0.71
N LEU A 59 -10.87 11.91 -0.50
CA LEU A 59 -12.03 11.15 -0.95
C LEU A 59 -13.31 11.63 -0.26
N ILE A 60 -14.27 12.09 -1.06
CA ILE A 60 -15.56 12.61 -0.56
C ILE A 60 -16.71 11.59 -0.64
N GLN A 61 -16.51 10.48 -1.35
CA GLN A 61 -17.51 9.43 -1.52
C GLN A 61 -17.12 8.18 -0.73
N PRO A 62 -18.09 7.41 -0.21
CA PRO A 62 -17.85 6.06 0.26
C PRO A 62 -17.15 5.24 -0.82
N LEU A 63 -16.10 4.54 -0.43
CA LEU A 63 -15.28 3.73 -1.30
C LEU A 63 -16.06 2.48 -1.69
N ASP A 64 -15.92 2.05 -2.94
CA ASP A 64 -16.45 0.76 -3.39
C ASP A 64 -15.46 -0.37 -3.06
N THR A 65 -15.97 -1.53 -2.64
CA THR A 65 -15.12 -2.69 -2.27
C THR A 65 -14.19 -3.12 -3.41
N MET A 66 -14.62 -3.06 -4.68
CA MET A 66 -13.74 -3.43 -5.80
C MET A 66 -12.63 -2.39 -6.04
N LEU A 67 -12.86 -1.12 -5.71
CA LEU A 67 -11.77 -0.12 -5.70
C LEU A 67 -10.77 -0.39 -4.58
N ALA A 68 -11.23 -0.78 -3.38
CA ALA A 68 -10.34 -1.20 -2.30
C ALA A 68 -9.51 -2.43 -2.69
N VAL A 69 -10.14 -3.47 -3.26
CA VAL A 69 -9.46 -4.67 -3.78
C VAL A 69 -8.37 -4.30 -4.78
N LYS A 70 -8.67 -3.45 -5.77
CA LYS A 70 -7.68 -3.00 -6.76
C LYS A 70 -6.52 -2.23 -6.13
N TYR A 71 -6.82 -1.35 -5.18
CA TYR A 71 -5.80 -0.62 -4.44
C TYR A 71 -4.87 -1.56 -3.68
N HIS A 72 -5.42 -2.47 -2.85
CA HIS A 72 -4.61 -3.42 -2.10
C HIS A 72 -3.81 -4.36 -3.02
N MET A 73 -4.39 -4.80 -4.14
CA MET A 73 -3.69 -5.64 -5.10
C MET A 73 -2.45 -4.94 -5.69
N LEU A 74 -2.57 -3.67 -6.10
CA LEU A 74 -1.44 -2.91 -6.64
C LEU A 74 -0.40 -2.54 -5.57
N MET A 75 -0.82 -2.17 -4.36
CA MET A 75 0.10 -1.94 -3.24
C MET A 75 0.87 -3.21 -2.84
N GLY A 76 0.21 -4.37 -2.89
CA GLY A 76 0.84 -5.67 -2.65
C GLY A 76 1.89 -6.01 -3.70
N ALA A 77 1.59 -5.77 -4.99
CA ALA A 77 2.52 -5.95 -6.09
C ALA A 77 3.72 -4.99 -6.03
N GLU A 78 3.48 -3.71 -5.73
CA GLU A 78 4.55 -2.73 -5.50
C GLU A 78 5.46 -3.15 -4.33
N SER A 79 4.87 -3.60 -3.22
CA SER A 79 5.62 -4.07 -2.06
C SER A 79 6.47 -5.30 -2.39
N TRP A 80 5.93 -6.23 -3.20
CA TRP A 80 6.68 -7.40 -3.68
C TRP A 80 7.91 -6.99 -4.50
N LEU A 81 7.72 -6.10 -5.48
CA LEU A 81 8.79 -5.59 -6.34
C LEU A 81 9.89 -4.87 -5.55
N ASN A 82 9.53 -4.25 -4.42
CA ASN A 82 10.45 -3.60 -3.50
C ASN A 82 11.03 -4.54 -2.42
N GLN A 83 10.82 -5.86 -2.54
CA GLN A 83 11.29 -6.88 -1.60
C GLN A 83 10.76 -6.70 -0.16
N GLN A 84 9.61 -6.06 -0.01
CA GLN A 84 8.92 -5.86 1.26
C GLN A 84 7.87 -6.95 1.46
N THR A 85 8.34 -8.18 1.72
CA THR A 85 7.49 -9.39 1.79
C THR A 85 6.34 -9.26 2.79
N ASP A 86 6.58 -8.68 3.96
CA ASP A 86 5.55 -8.55 5.00
C ASP A 86 4.46 -7.55 4.57
N ALA A 87 4.84 -6.42 3.99
CA ALA A 87 3.90 -5.44 3.45
C ALA A 87 3.08 -6.04 2.30
N SER A 88 3.75 -6.76 1.39
CA SER A 88 3.10 -7.45 0.27
C SER A 88 2.08 -8.48 0.76
N SER A 89 2.48 -9.36 1.67
CA SER A 89 1.61 -10.38 2.30
C SER A 89 0.39 -9.74 2.95
N ASN A 90 0.58 -8.68 3.73
CA ASN A 90 -0.52 -7.99 4.41
C ASN A 90 -1.54 -7.39 3.42
N HIS A 91 -1.08 -6.75 2.35
CA HIS A 91 -1.97 -6.21 1.33
C HIS A 91 -2.69 -7.32 0.54
N PHE A 92 -2.01 -8.41 0.20
CA PHE A 92 -2.64 -9.57 -0.44
C PHE A 92 -3.63 -10.29 0.48
N ALA A 93 -3.38 -10.33 1.78
CA ALA A 93 -4.35 -10.83 2.76
C ALA A 93 -5.62 -9.98 2.76
N ALA A 94 -5.50 -8.67 2.58
CA ALA A 94 -6.67 -7.81 2.39
C ALA A 94 -7.45 -8.13 1.11
N VAL A 95 -6.75 -8.39 0.00
CA VAL A 95 -7.39 -8.84 -1.24
C VAL A 95 -8.13 -10.16 -1.05
N LYS A 96 -7.48 -11.21 -0.53
CA LYS A 96 -8.09 -12.54 -0.34
C LYS A 96 -9.28 -12.50 0.62
N GLN A 97 -9.29 -11.61 1.63
CA GLN A 97 -10.45 -11.46 2.51
C GLN A 97 -11.64 -10.80 1.81
N LEU A 98 -11.39 -9.77 0.98
CA LEU A 98 -12.44 -9.02 0.29
C LEU A 98 -12.97 -9.74 -0.95
N TYR A 99 -12.09 -10.47 -1.63
CA TYR A 99 -12.40 -11.19 -2.87
C TYR A 99 -11.64 -12.53 -2.90
N PRO A 100 -12.14 -13.58 -2.22
CA PRO A 100 -11.42 -14.85 -2.05
C PRO A 100 -11.04 -15.57 -3.35
N THR A 101 -11.79 -15.34 -4.43
CA THR A 101 -11.53 -15.90 -5.76
C THR A 101 -10.60 -15.04 -6.61
N SER A 102 -9.94 -14.03 -6.01
CA SER A 102 -8.94 -13.22 -6.70
C SER A 102 -7.73 -14.05 -7.08
N GLU A 103 -7.13 -13.68 -8.22
CA GLU A 103 -5.87 -14.20 -8.72
C GLU A 103 -4.99 -13.02 -9.18
N ILE A 104 -3.67 -13.20 -9.20
CA ILE A 104 -2.77 -12.23 -9.84
C ILE A 104 -3.00 -12.28 -11.35
N PRO A 105 -3.31 -11.15 -12.02
CA PRO A 105 -3.49 -11.12 -13.46
C PRO A 105 -2.27 -11.68 -14.20
N ALA A 106 -2.47 -12.61 -15.13
CA ALA A 106 -1.37 -13.28 -15.85
C ALA A 106 -0.46 -12.33 -16.64
N LYS A 107 -0.96 -11.14 -16.99
CA LYS A 107 -0.20 -10.09 -17.67
C LYS A 107 0.77 -9.36 -16.73
N TRP A 108 0.50 -9.36 -15.43
CA TRP A 108 1.42 -8.79 -14.46
C TRP A 108 2.61 -9.73 -14.34
N LEU A 109 3.81 -9.23 -14.64
CA LEU A 109 5.07 -9.93 -14.42
C LEU A 109 4.97 -11.40 -14.92
N PRO A 110 4.79 -11.63 -16.23
CA PRO A 110 4.38 -12.93 -16.77
C PRO A 110 5.33 -14.07 -16.39
N ASP A 111 6.62 -13.77 -16.21
CA ASP A 111 7.69 -14.71 -15.87
C ASP A 111 7.92 -14.87 -14.35
N ASP A 112 7.16 -14.15 -13.51
CA ASP A 112 7.27 -14.24 -12.05
C ASP A 112 6.29 -15.25 -11.46
N GLU A 113 6.63 -16.53 -11.56
CA GLU A 113 5.88 -17.61 -10.90
C GLU A 113 5.94 -17.52 -9.37
N GLN A 114 6.97 -16.87 -8.82
CA GLN A 114 7.16 -16.73 -7.38
C GLN A 114 6.12 -15.79 -6.77
N LEU A 115 5.80 -14.68 -7.44
CA LEU A 115 4.73 -13.77 -7.02
C LEU A 115 3.39 -14.50 -6.93
N ARG A 116 3.05 -15.33 -7.92
CA ARG A 116 1.77 -16.07 -7.92
C ARG A 116 1.71 -17.10 -6.81
N ALA A 117 2.78 -17.89 -6.65
CA ALA A 117 2.87 -18.84 -5.55
C ALA A 117 2.79 -18.14 -4.19
N PHE A 118 3.50 -17.02 -4.03
CA PHE A 118 3.45 -16.19 -2.84
C PHE A 118 2.03 -15.68 -2.54
N PHE A 119 1.33 -15.15 -3.55
CA PHE A 119 -0.05 -14.69 -3.40
C PHE A 119 -1.02 -15.82 -3.01
N GLU A 120 -0.87 -17.01 -3.58
CA GLU A 120 -1.69 -18.17 -3.22
C GLU A 120 -1.43 -18.69 -1.79
N ASP A 121 -0.19 -18.59 -1.32
CA ASP A 121 0.18 -18.99 0.04
C ASP A 121 -0.27 -17.99 1.13
N VAL A 122 -0.72 -16.79 0.75
CA VAL A 122 -1.21 -15.78 1.69
C VAL A 122 -2.56 -16.21 2.29
N VAL A 123 -2.59 -16.30 3.62
CA VAL A 123 -3.80 -16.62 4.39
C VAL A 123 -4.33 -15.35 5.05
N PRO A 124 -5.59 -14.94 4.78
CA PRO A 124 -6.19 -13.80 5.46
C PRO A 124 -6.45 -14.09 6.95
N SER A 125 -6.29 -13.08 7.81
CA SER A 125 -6.69 -13.15 9.22
C SER A 125 -8.14 -12.70 9.40
N GLU A 126 -8.88 -13.45 10.22
CA GLU A 126 -10.26 -13.14 10.62
C GLU A 126 -10.34 -12.31 11.90
N GLU A 127 -9.21 -11.97 12.52
CA GLU A 127 -9.21 -11.24 13.79
C GLU A 127 -9.61 -9.77 13.59
N ILE A 128 -10.67 -9.39 14.29
CA ILE A 128 -11.32 -8.08 14.20
C ILE A 128 -11.41 -7.41 15.57
N LYS A 129 -11.53 -6.08 15.53
CA LYS A 129 -11.91 -5.26 16.68
C LYS A 129 -13.16 -4.47 16.35
N THR A 130 -14.22 -4.67 17.12
CA THR A 130 -15.46 -3.92 16.97
C THR A 130 -15.35 -2.54 17.61
N HIS A 131 -15.88 -1.52 16.93
CA HIS A 131 -15.97 -0.14 17.41
C HIS A 131 -17.43 0.30 17.49
N SER A 132 -17.69 1.38 18.22
CA SER A 132 -18.99 2.04 18.23
C SER A 132 -18.89 3.35 17.46
N PRO A 133 -19.58 3.51 16.31
CA PRO A 133 -19.60 4.77 15.61
C PRO A 133 -20.44 5.81 16.38
N PRO A 134 -20.16 7.11 16.24
CA PRO A 134 -21.04 8.19 16.68
C PRO A 134 -22.46 8.08 16.13
N GLU A 135 -23.42 8.72 16.80
CA GLU A 135 -24.79 8.83 16.32
C GLU A 135 -24.82 9.56 14.96
N ASN A 136 -25.50 8.97 13.96
CA ASN A 136 -25.58 9.45 12.57
C ASN A 136 -24.30 9.29 11.73
N ALA A 137 -23.32 8.49 12.18
CA ALA A 137 -22.16 8.16 11.38
C ALA A 137 -22.08 6.65 11.09
N THR A 138 -21.44 6.31 9.98
CA THR A 138 -21.11 4.92 9.61
C THR A 138 -19.62 4.81 9.35
N TYR A 139 -18.99 3.80 9.95
CA TYR A 139 -17.63 3.43 9.56
C TYR A 139 -17.66 2.55 8.33
N TYR A 140 -16.70 2.77 7.44
CA TYR A 140 -16.43 1.88 6.33
C TYR A 140 -15.01 1.34 6.47
N PHE A 141 -14.85 0.05 6.24
CA PHE A 141 -13.54 -0.59 6.10
C PHE A 141 -13.51 -1.28 4.74
N ASP A 142 -12.55 -0.91 3.90
CA ASP A 142 -12.39 -1.44 2.54
C ASP A 142 -13.66 -1.32 1.69
N GLY A 143 -14.40 -0.22 1.88
CA GLY A 143 -15.65 0.07 1.19
C GLY A 143 -16.88 -0.71 1.69
N GLN A 144 -16.76 -1.47 2.77
CA GLN A 144 -17.91 -2.13 3.39
C GLN A 144 -18.40 -1.35 4.62
N PRO A 145 -19.70 -1.03 4.74
CA PRO A 145 -20.24 -0.37 5.93
C PRO A 145 -20.26 -1.37 7.09
N ASN A 146 -19.28 -1.26 7.98
CA ASN A 146 -19.17 -2.14 9.15
C ASN A 146 -18.38 -1.44 10.27
N ASN A 147 -18.46 -2.01 11.47
CA ASN A 147 -17.75 -1.51 12.64
C ASN A 147 -16.58 -2.41 13.05
N GLU A 148 -16.12 -3.28 12.15
CA GLU A 148 -15.19 -4.37 12.43
C GLU A 148 -13.84 -4.06 11.79
N GLN A 149 -12.94 -3.47 12.58
CA GLN A 149 -11.60 -3.15 12.12
C GLN A 149 -10.76 -4.44 12.04
N PRO A 150 -10.15 -4.77 10.89
CA PRO A 150 -9.18 -5.86 10.80
C PRO A 150 -7.90 -5.54 11.60
N LEU A 151 -7.39 -6.49 12.37
CA LEU A 151 -6.20 -6.26 13.21
C LEU A 151 -4.86 -6.58 12.51
N TYR A 152 -4.84 -7.56 11.61
CA TYR A 152 -3.58 -8.10 11.03
C TYR A 152 -3.42 -7.82 9.54
N ARG A 153 -4.20 -6.91 8.97
CA ARG A 153 -4.08 -6.47 7.58
C ARG A 153 -4.38 -4.98 7.47
N PRO A 154 -3.76 -4.26 6.51
CA PRO A 154 -4.11 -2.89 6.23
C PRO A 154 -5.56 -2.81 5.77
N SER A 155 -6.22 -1.70 6.08
CA SER A 155 -7.56 -1.41 5.58
C SER A 155 -7.72 0.08 5.26
N LEU A 156 -8.52 0.37 4.23
CA LEU A 156 -8.97 1.73 3.94
C LEU A 156 -10.17 2.05 4.82
N TYR A 157 -9.94 2.85 5.86
CA TYR A 157 -10.97 3.32 6.77
C TYR A 157 -11.60 4.59 6.25
N GLN A 158 -12.93 4.69 6.35
CA GLN A 158 -13.65 5.94 6.16
C GLN A 158 -14.65 6.23 7.27
N PHE A 159 -14.75 7.51 7.62
CA PHE A 159 -15.81 8.07 8.46
C PHE A 159 -16.84 8.75 7.56
N VAL A 160 -18.06 8.23 7.52
CA VAL A 160 -19.12 8.66 6.60
C VAL A 160 -20.33 9.20 7.36
N ILE A 161 -20.83 10.37 6.94
CA ILE A 161 -22.09 10.98 7.40
C ILE A 161 -22.87 11.37 6.15
N ASP A 162 -24.17 11.04 6.09
CA ASP A 162 -25.06 11.37 4.96
C ASP A 162 -24.46 11.02 3.59
N ASP A 163 -23.94 9.78 3.44
CA ASP A 163 -23.29 9.27 2.23
C ASP A 163 -22.07 10.08 1.73
N ARG A 164 -21.50 10.92 2.61
CA ARG A 164 -20.28 11.68 2.34
C ARG A 164 -19.15 11.22 3.25
N ALA A 165 -18.02 10.83 2.64
CA ALA A 165 -16.81 10.54 3.38
C ALA A 165 -16.19 11.85 3.88
N LEU A 166 -16.03 11.99 5.19
CA LEU A 166 -15.41 13.14 5.84
C LEU A 166 -13.93 12.91 6.15
N GLN A 167 -13.54 11.64 6.24
CA GLN A 167 -12.16 11.22 6.48
C GLN A 167 -11.94 9.88 5.80
N THR A 168 -10.83 9.74 5.09
CA THR A 168 -10.36 8.47 4.55
C THR A 168 -8.88 8.30 4.89
N VAL A 169 -8.51 7.17 5.47
CA VAL A 169 -7.12 6.88 5.91
C VAL A 169 -6.80 5.42 5.66
N LEU A 170 -5.59 5.14 5.15
CA LEU A 170 -5.03 3.80 5.18
C LEU A 170 -4.55 3.48 6.60
N ILE A 171 -5.17 2.50 7.24
CA ILE A 171 -4.81 2.07 8.59
C ILE A 171 -3.89 0.85 8.47
N SER A 172 -2.69 0.96 9.04
CA SER A 172 -1.74 -0.17 9.14
C SER A 172 -2.25 -1.24 10.11
N PRO A 173 -1.79 -2.50 9.98
CA PRO A 173 -2.10 -3.56 10.95
C PRO A 173 -1.85 -3.12 12.40
N GLY A 174 -2.82 -3.35 13.28
CA GLY A 174 -2.75 -3.01 14.71
C GLY A 174 -2.81 -1.52 15.07
N ALA A 175 -2.87 -0.62 14.08
CA ALA A 175 -2.97 0.82 14.35
C ALA A 175 -4.36 1.17 14.93
N LEU A 176 -4.40 2.21 15.76
CA LEU A 176 -5.65 2.74 16.29
C LEU A 176 -6.40 3.50 15.20
N LEU A 177 -7.74 3.54 15.30
CA LEU A 177 -8.53 4.42 14.44
C LEU A 177 -8.11 5.88 14.68
N PRO A 178 -8.04 6.71 13.62
CA PRO A 178 -7.91 8.15 13.77
C PRO A 178 -9.01 8.70 14.68
N ASN A 179 -8.72 9.77 15.42
CA ASN A 179 -9.75 10.47 16.18
C ASN A 179 -10.86 10.91 15.22
N THR A 180 -12.11 10.54 15.53
CA THR A 180 -13.24 10.99 14.73
C THR A 180 -13.31 12.51 14.76
N PRO A 181 -13.63 13.17 13.63
CA PRO A 181 -13.95 14.58 13.63
C PRO A 181 -15.04 14.81 14.69
N GLY A 182 -14.88 15.85 15.52
CA GLY A 182 -15.93 16.24 16.45
C GLY A 182 -17.25 16.48 15.70
N PRO A 183 -18.41 16.42 16.39
CA PRO A 183 -19.69 16.66 15.75
C PRO A 183 -19.62 17.97 14.97
N LEU A 184 -19.83 17.91 13.65
CA LEU A 184 -19.92 19.10 12.82
C LEU A 184 -21.00 19.98 13.45
N SER A 185 -20.63 21.20 13.85
CA SER A 185 -21.60 22.14 14.36
C SER A 185 -22.66 22.33 13.28
N LYS A 186 -23.93 22.04 13.60
CA LYS A 186 -25.08 22.06 12.65
C LYS A 186 -25.16 23.33 11.79
N THR A 187 -24.52 24.41 12.23
CA THR A 187 -24.42 25.70 11.55
C THR A 187 -23.74 25.62 10.16
N GLU A 188 -22.81 24.68 9.91
CA GLU A 188 -22.11 24.60 8.61
C GLU A 188 -22.83 23.75 7.56
N ALA A 189 -23.57 22.71 7.97
CA ALA A 189 -24.21 21.77 7.03
C ALA A 189 -25.34 22.40 6.19
N THR A 190 -25.95 23.49 6.68
CA THR A 190 -27.10 24.12 6.01
C THR A 190 -26.67 25.09 4.89
N SER A 191 -25.40 25.53 4.88
CA SER A 191 -24.94 26.55 3.93
C SER A 191 -24.61 26.01 2.53
N ILE A 192 -24.52 24.70 2.33
CA ILE A 192 -24.07 24.09 1.06
C ILE A 192 -25.23 23.63 0.16
N LEU A 193 -26.46 23.54 0.69
CA LEU A 193 -27.63 23.01 -0.03
C LEU A 193 -28.68 24.07 -0.43
N SER A 194 -28.40 25.36 -0.26
CA SER A 194 -29.40 26.43 -0.44
C SER A 194 -29.22 27.31 -1.69
N GLU A 195 -28.49 26.88 -2.73
CA GLU A 195 -28.33 27.69 -3.96
C GLU A 195 -29.34 27.36 -5.10
N ASP A 196 -30.31 26.45 -4.88
CA ASP A 196 -31.32 26.10 -5.89
C ASP A 196 -32.60 26.97 -5.89
N GLU A 197 -32.68 28.03 -5.07
CA GLU A 197 -33.71 29.08 -5.21
C GLU A 197 -33.14 30.30 -5.99
N MET A 198 -32.71 30.08 -7.24
CA MET A 198 -32.51 31.18 -8.19
C MET A 198 -33.40 30.98 -9.42
N ASP A 199 -34.60 31.53 -9.27
CA ASP A 199 -35.44 32.10 -10.32
C ASP A 199 -35.69 31.26 -11.58
N ALA A 200 -36.73 30.44 -11.48
CA ALA A 200 -37.62 30.12 -12.59
C ALA A 200 -38.27 31.40 -13.16
N SER A 201 -37.50 32.21 -13.88
CA SER A 201 -38.01 33.27 -14.75
C SER A 201 -38.12 32.75 -16.18
N LEU A 202 -39.31 32.24 -16.46
CA LEU A 202 -40.01 32.20 -17.74
C LEU A 202 -39.28 32.81 -18.95
N SER A 203 -38.90 31.97 -19.91
CA SER A 203 -38.89 32.38 -21.32
C SER A 203 -39.42 31.24 -22.20
N SER A 204 -40.69 31.36 -22.55
CA SER A 204 -41.39 30.56 -23.55
C SER A 204 -40.82 30.85 -24.94
N GLY A 205 -40.23 29.84 -25.58
CA GLY A 205 -39.68 29.95 -26.94
C GLY A 205 -39.96 28.74 -27.80
N ASN A 206 -41.14 28.76 -28.46
CA ASN A 206 -41.57 28.12 -29.71
C ASN A 206 -41.17 26.66 -30.07
N PRO A 207 -42.18 25.79 -30.34
CA PRO A 207 -41.99 24.54 -31.07
C PRO A 207 -42.28 24.75 -32.56
N ASN A 208 -41.26 24.79 -33.40
CA ASN A 208 -41.38 24.44 -34.81
C ASN A 208 -39.99 24.30 -35.43
N GLU A 209 -39.69 23.12 -35.98
CA GLU A 209 -38.91 22.84 -37.20
C GLU A 209 -38.33 21.41 -37.09
N THR A 210 -38.92 20.42 -37.73
CA THR A 210 -38.78 20.02 -39.16
C THR A 210 -37.92 18.75 -39.23
N LEU A 211 -38.57 17.64 -39.57
CA LEU A 211 -37.93 16.38 -39.93
C LEU A 211 -37.06 16.59 -41.18
N GLY A 212 -35.75 16.41 -41.02
CA GLY A 212 -34.80 16.25 -42.11
C GLY A 212 -34.04 14.95 -41.96
N ALA A 213 -34.38 13.96 -42.79
CA ALA A 213 -33.59 12.75 -42.97
C ALA A 213 -32.33 13.09 -43.78
N GLY A 214 -31.15 12.63 -43.33
CA GLY A 214 -29.97 12.64 -44.18
C GLY A 214 -28.63 12.52 -43.46
N GLU A 215 -27.84 11.57 -43.95
CA GLU A 215 -26.37 11.58 -43.99
C GLU A 215 -25.53 11.02 -42.84
N GLN A 216 -24.43 10.40 -43.30
CA GLN A 216 -23.61 9.36 -42.71
C GLN A 216 -22.68 9.87 -41.59
N PRO A 217 -22.24 9.00 -40.66
CA PRO A 217 -21.20 9.37 -39.71
C PRO A 217 -19.83 9.36 -40.41
N ASN A 218 -19.31 10.56 -40.64
CA ASN A 218 -17.93 10.84 -41.01
C ASN A 218 -17.05 10.70 -39.75
N GLU A 219 -16.03 9.83 -39.81
CA GLU A 219 -15.06 9.60 -38.74
C GLU A 219 -14.19 10.85 -38.52
N SER A 220 -14.62 11.73 -37.62
CA SER A 220 -13.78 12.82 -37.12
C SER A 220 -12.83 12.28 -36.05
N ARG A 221 -11.56 12.04 -36.44
CA ARG A 221 -10.40 11.90 -35.55
C ARG A 221 -10.32 13.09 -34.59
N PHE A 222 -10.73 12.88 -33.34
CA PHE A 222 -10.37 13.76 -32.23
C PHE A 222 -8.94 13.44 -31.79
N SER A 223 -7.98 14.20 -32.30
CA SER A 223 -6.60 14.19 -31.83
C SER A 223 -6.49 15.04 -30.57
N PHE A 224 -6.68 14.43 -29.40
CA PHE A 224 -6.26 15.04 -28.13
C PHE A 224 -4.73 15.08 -28.09
N LYS A 225 -4.14 16.28 -28.21
CA LYS A 225 -2.76 16.53 -27.77
C LYS A 225 -2.82 16.87 -26.28
N PRO A 226 -2.28 16.04 -25.37
CA PRO A 226 -2.12 16.45 -23.99
C PRO A 226 -1.00 17.50 -23.91
N THR A 227 -1.35 18.74 -23.58
CA THR A 227 -0.38 19.74 -23.15
C THR A 227 -0.06 19.48 -21.68
N ILE A 228 1.03 18.77 -21.42
CA ILE A 228 1.59 18.66 -20.07
C ILE A 228 2.54 19.86 -19.90
N SER A 229 2.01 20.97 -19.36
CA SER A 229 2.83 22.05 -18.81
C SER A 229 2.74 22.01 -17.29
N GLY A 230 3.50 21.11 -16.68
CA GLY A 230 3.80 21.16 -15.25
C GLY A 230 5.11 21.90 -15.02
N PRO A 231 5.25 22.72 -13.96
CA PRO A 231 6.53 23.33 -13.62
C PRO A 231 7.55 22.25 -13.22
N PRO A 232 8.86 22.48 -13.43
CA PRO A 232 9.89 21.58 -12.97
C PRO A 232 9.89 21.54 -11.44
N PHE A 233 9.49 20.42 -10.85
CA PHE A 233 9.71 20.17 -9.43
C PHE A 233 11.21 19.99 -9.20
N SER A 234 11.81 20.95 -8.48
CA SER A 234 13.19 20.85 -8.01
C SER A 234 13.25 19.85 -6.87
N ASN A 235 13.90 18.71 -7.10
CA ASN A 235 14.22 17.73 -6.08
C ASN A 235 15.27 18.30 -5.11
N ASN A 236 14.83 18.77 -3.93
CA ASN A 236 15.69 18.85 -2.76
C ASN A 236 15.39 17.67 -1.85
N ILE A 237 16.05 16.54 -2.13
CA ILE A 237 16.11 15.40 -1.23
C ILE A 237 17.23 15.69 -0.23
N TYR A 238 16.87 16.05 1.00
CA TYR A 238 17.79 15.98 2.13
C TYR A 238 17.88 14.51 2.57
N ILE A 239 18.87 13.79 2.07
CA ILE A 239 19.26 12.49 2.63
C ILE A 239 20.04 12.77 3.91
N THR A 240 19.36 12.70 5.06
CA THR A 240 20.04 12.59 6.35
C THR A 240 20.56 11.16 6.50
N SER A 241 21.82 10.95 6.13
CA SER A 241 22.56 9.72 6.39
C SER A 241 22.77 9.53 7.90
N GLY A 242 21.84 8.85 8.56
CA GLY A 242 22.03 8.29 9.89
C GLY A 242 22.70 6.91 9.78
N LEU A 243 24.02 6.87 9.95
CA LEU A 243 24.80 5.64 10.00
C LEU A 243 24.48 4.90 11.32
N VAL A 244 23.55 3.95 11.29
CA VAL A 244 23.31 3.02 12.41
C VAL A 244 24.03 1.71 12.10
N LEU A 245 25.25 1.58 12.62
CA LEU A 245 25.94 0.29 12.75
C LEU A 245 25.31 -0.47 13.91
N GLY A 246 24.31 -1.30 13.62
CA GLY A 246 23.68 -2.21 14.57
C GLY A 246 23.75 -3.64 14.04
N ALA A 247 24.65 -4.45 14.61
CA ALA A 247 24.77 -5.87 14.33
C ALA A 247 23.59 -6.65 14.92
N MET A 248 22.81 -7.35 14.09
CA MET A 248 21.98 -8.50 14.48
C MET A 248 21.85 -9.44 13.27
N SER A 249 22.52 -10.58 13.29
CA SER A 249 21.99 -11.89 13.70
C SER A 249 21.49 -12.71 12.51
N LEU A 250 22.40 -13.52 11.96
CA LEU A 250 22.09 -14.64 11.09
C LEU A 250 21.20 -15.62 11.87
N SER A 251 19.94 -15.75 11.48
CA SER A 251 19.09 -16.82 11.98
C SER A 251 18.10 -17.29 10.92
N ARG A 252 18.31 -18.57 10.58
CA ARG A 252 17.33 -19.58 10.15
C ARG A 252 17.10 -19.80 8.67
N ALA A 253 17.96 -20.67 8.15
CA ALA A 253 17.50 -21.86 7.44
C ALA A 253 16.59 -22.72 8.36
N LYS A 254 15.36 -23.01 7.92
CA LYS A 254 14.57 -24.25 8.11
C LYS A 254 13.08 -23.98 7.86
N ILE A 255 12.66 -24.11 6.60
CA ILE A 255 11.30 -24.52 6.26
C ILE A 255 11.44 -25.71 5.30
N ALA A 256 11.52 -26.90 5.90
CA ALA A 256 11.33 -28.17 5.21
C ALA A 256 11.06 -29.21 6.30
N ARG A 257 9.79 -29.61 6.43
CA ARG A 257 9.22 -30.83 7.06
C ARG A 257 7.91 -30.50 7.76
N SER A 258 6.80 -30.62 7.04
CA SER A 258 5.56 -31.16 7.61
C SER A 258 4.56 -31.53 6.51
N ALA A 259 4.83 -32.62 5.80
CA ALA A 259 3.80 -33.35 5.07
C ALA A 259 4.33 -34.75 4.77
N THR A 260 4.12 -35.68 5.70
CA THR A 260 3.94 -37.12 5.44
C THR A 260 3.93 -37.86 6.78
N LYS A 261 2.75 -38.25 7.29
CA LYS A 261 2.46 -39.64 7.71
C LYS A 261 1.00 -39.79 8.19
N LYS A 262 0.21 -40.51 7.38
CA LYS A 262 -0.77 -41.58 7.72
C LYS A 262 -2.07 -41.46 6.90
N TYR A 263 -2.17 -42.25 5.84
CA TYR A 263 -3.12 -43.36 5.84
C TYR A 263 -2.58 -44.50 4.96
N ASN A 264 -2.98 -45.72 5.32
CA ASN A 264 -2.34 -46.99 5.00
C ASN A 264 -3.08 -47.75 3.89
N ASP A 265 -2.36 -48.73 3.34
CA ASP A 265 -2.79 -49.97 2.67
C ASP A 265 -3.16 -49.99 1.18
N ASN A 266 -2.58 -51.05 0.57
CA ASN A 266 -2.87 -51.71 -0.71
C ASN A 266 -2.20 -51.13 -1.96
N THR A 267 -0.99 -51.61 -2.26
CA THR A 267 -0.78 -52.72 -3.20
C THR A 267 0.72 -53.02 -3.33
N ALA A 268 1.08 -54.27 -3.04
CA ALA A 268 2.29 -54.88 -3.57
C ALA A 268 2.15 -55.06 -5.08
N VAL A 269 3.22 -54.81 -5.84
CA VAL A 269 3.61 -55.45 -7.11
C VAL A 269 4.79 -54.67 -7.71
N GLU A 270 5.84 -55.40 -8.09
CA GLU A 270 6.89 -55.08 -9.06
C GLU A 270 7.67 -53.74 -8.97
N THR A 271 8.94 -53.77 -8.57
CA THR A 271 10.06 -54.03 -9.51
C THR A 271 11.41 -53.77 -8.83
N GLU A 272 12.22 -54.82 -8.79
CA GLU A 272 13.68 -54.75 -8.67
C GLU A 272 14.27 -54.05 -9.90
N LYS A 273 15.07 -53.01 -9.65
CA LYS A 273 16.25 -52.53 -10.42
C LYS A 273 16.31 -51.02 -10.26
N GLN A 274 17.27 -50.55 -9.46
CA GLN A 274 18.04 -49.29 -9.61
C GLN A 274 18.84 -49.06 -8.31
N LEU A 275 19.73 -50.01 -7.99
CA LEU A 275 20.71 -49.89 -6.91
C LEU A 275 22.09 -50.23 -7.50
N GLU A 276 22.53 -49.40 -8.43
CA GLU A 276 23.89 -49.42 -8.99
C GLU A 276 24.22 -48.03 -9.53
N LEU A 277 24.33 -47.03 -8.63
CA LEU A 277 25.00 -45.73 -8.87
C LEU A 277 25.02 -44.82 -7.62
N LEU A 278 25.37 -45.37 -6.45
CA LEU A 278 25.74 -44.59 -5.26
C LEU A 278 27.02 -45.13 -4.63
N GLY A 279 28.06 -45.25 -5.46
CA GLY A 279 29.43 -45.43 -5.02
C GLY A 279 30.27 -44.33 -5.66
N GLU A 280 30.42 -43.21 -4.95
CA GLU A 280 31.44 -42.15 -5.09
C GLU A 280 30.84 -40.82 -4.62
N LEU A 281 30.90 -40.54 -3.31
CA LEU A 281 30.94 -39.18 -2.73
C LEU A 281 31.12 -39.25 -1.21
N GLU A 282 32.19 -39.92 -0.76
CA GLU A 282 32.72 -39.79 0.61
C GLU A 282 34.20 -39.40 0.54
N THR A 283 34.53 -38.18 0.11
CA THR A 283 35.90 -37.66 0.31
C THR A 283 36.06 -36.14 0.27
N VAL A 284 35.20 -35.32 0.90
CA VAL A 284 35.61 -33.95 1.29
C VAL A 284 34.92 -33.52 2.59
N ARG A 285 35.38 -34.01 3.74
CA ARG A 285 35.07 -33.37 5.03
C ARG A 285 36.06 -33.67 6.14
N THR A 286 37.33 -33.37 5.94
CA THR A 286 38.32 -33.32 7.02
C THR A 286 39.53 -32.47 6.61
N GLN A 287 39.40 -31.14 6.66
CA GLN A 287 40.55 -30.22 6.75
C GLN A 287 40.04 -28.78 7.00
N SER A 288 39.98 -28.36 8.26
CA SER A 288 40.20 -26.98 8.74
C SER A 288 39.71 -26.84 10.19
N MET A 289 40.32 -27.59 11.10
CA MET A 289 40.12 -27.38 12.54
C MET A 289 41.43 -27.66 13.29
N TRP A 290 42.50 -26.99 12.89
CA TRP A 290 43.74 -26.85 13.65
C TRP A 290 44.44 -25.57 13.20
N LEU A 291 44.37 -24.50 14.01
CA LEU A 291 45.33 -23.40 14.18
C LEU A 291 44.61 -22.17 14.74
N SER A 292 44.51 -22.09 16.07
CA SER A 292 44.39 -20.82 16.82
C SER A 292 44.80 -21.04 18.27
N THR A 293 46.08 -21.41 18.46
CA THR A 293 46.79 -21.21 19.72
C THR A 293 48.24 -20.86 19.37
N VAL A 294 48.82 -19.91 20.10
CA VAL A 294 50.18 -19.34 19.99
C VAL A 294 50.26 -18.06 19.14
N TYR A 295 50.06 -16.90 19.78
CA TYR A 295 51.11 -15.90 19.99
C TYR A 295 50.65 -14.92 21.08
N GLY A 296 51.37 -14.90 22.19
CA GLY A 296 51.31 -13.86 23.20
C GLY A 296 52.58 -13.01 23.17
N LEU A 297 52.41 -11.74 23.58
CA LEU A 297 53.38 -10.85 24.21
C LEU A 297 54.63 -10.42 23.43
N ALA A 298 54.64 -9.17 22.97
CA ALA A 298 55.72 -8.18 23.20
C ALA A 298 55.33 -6.83 22.60
N GLY A 299 55.49 -5.72 23.34
CA GLY A 299 55.45 -4.38 22.74
C GLY A 299 54.99 -3.23 23.62
N LEU A 300 55.68 -2.99 24.74
CA LEU A 300 55.71 -1.70 25.41
C LEU A 300 56.27 -0.64 24.47
N GLY A 301 55.57 0.49 24.33
CA GLY A 301 56.02 1.65 23.57
C GLY A 301 55.54 2.94 24.22
N LEU A 302 56.31 3.43 25.18
CA LEU A 302 56.24 4.77 25.75
C LEU A 302 56.42 5.82 24.63
N SER A 303 55.54 6.82 24.57
CA SER A 303 55.89 8.12 24.01
C SER A 303 55.29 9.23 24.87
N THR A 304 56.14 9.77 25.71
CA THR A 304 56.04 11.08 26.35
C THR A 304 56.34 12.17 25.31
N TYR A 305 55.46 13.15 25.14
CA TYR A 305 55.86 14.52 24.80
C TYR A 305 54.91 15.49 25.49
N GLY A 306 55.50 16.40 26.26
CA GLY A 306 54.81 17.42 27.03
C GLY A 306 54.76 18.79 26.35
N ILE A 307 53.88 19.62 26.92
CA ILE A 307 53.99 21.06 27.21
C ILE A 307 54.31 21.99 26.05
N LEU A 308 53.37 22.90 25.75
CA LEU A 308 53.60 24.36 25.74
C LEU A 308 52.29 25.10 26.02
N GLN A 309 52.30 25.91 27.09
CA GLN A 309 51.37 27.00 27.38
C GLN A 309 51.35 28.01 26.23
N TRP A 310 50.31 28.84 26.11
CA TRP A 310 50.41 30.32 26.11
C TRP A 310 49.00 30.90 26.38
N GLU A 311 48.94 31.81 27.36
CA GLU A 311 47.82 32.72 27.66
C GLU A 311 47.75 33.83 26.60
N TRP A 312 46.54 34.32 26.30
CA TRP A 312 46.11 35.72 26.40
C TRP A 312 44.60 35.76 26.64
#